data_AF-A0A067LH30-F1
#
_entry.id   AF-A0A067LH30-F1
#
_cell.length_a   1.000
_cell.length_b   1.000
_cell.length_c   1.000
_cell.angle_alpha   90.00
_cell.angle_beta   90.00
_cell.angle_gamma   90.00
#
_symmetry.space_group_name_H-M   'P 1'
#
loop_
_entity.id
_entity.type
_entity.pdbx_description
1 polymer ?
#
loop_
_entity_poly.entity_id
_entity_poly.type
_entity_poly.pdbx_seq_one_letter_code
_entity_poly.pdbx_strand_id
1 'polypeptide(L)'
;MSYDVDDGIPEGVNHLTIDHAVEVRHFLEQLPYNFERRIEEVLADTERTTGSRREVTCIMTDAVICSPLGKMAEDMNVPWIAFMAAPPNDLVCSG
;
A
#
# COMPACT_ATOMS: atom_id res chain seq x y z
N MET A 1 -11.81 -9.89 -4.64
CA MET A 1 -12.41 -8.63 -4.14
C MET A 1 -11.25 -7.72 -3.82
N SER A 2 -11.26 -6.48 -4.31
CA SER A 2 -10.28 -5.45 -3.97
C SER A 2 -10.83 -4.57 -2.85
N TYR A 3 -9.94 -3.94 -2.11
CA TYR A 3 -10.28 -2.93 -1.12
C TYR A 3 -9.61 -1.63 -1.52
N ASP A 4 -10.38 -0.54 -1.53
CA ASP A 4 -9.83 0.77 -1.83
C ASP A 4 -8.97 1.27 -0.67
N VAL A 5 -7.90 2.00 -1.00
CA VAL A 5 -7.00 2.67 -0.07
C VAL A 5 -7.10 4.16 -0.36
N ASP A 6 -7.08 4.97 0.70
CA ASP A 6 -7.13 6.43 0.63
C ASP A 6 -5.93 6.99 -0.16
N ASP A 7 -6.21 7.95 -1.05
CA ASP A 7 -5.23 8.49 -1.99
C ASP A 7 -4.35 9.63 -1.40
N GLY A 8 -4.64 10.05 -0.17
CA GLY A 8 -3.94 11.14 0.51
C GLY A 8 -4.22 12.54 -0.03
N ILE A 9 -5.16 12.69 -0.97
CA ILE A 9 -5.48 13.98 -1.57
C ILE A 9 -6.38 14.78 -0.60
N PRO A 10 -5.99 16.02 -0.23
CA PRO A 10 -6.80 16.84 0.66
C PRO A 10 -8.19 17.15 0.10
N GLU A 11 -9.18 17.23 0.99
CA GLU A 11 -10.54 17.63 0.61
C GLU A 11 -10.56 18.96 -0.15
N GLY A 12 -11.36 19.03 -1.21
CA GLY A 12 -11.51 20.23 -2.05
C GLY A 12 -10.50 20.34 -3.20
N VAL A 13 -9.51 19.45 -3.28
CA VAL A 13 -8.65 19.32 -4.46
C VAL A 13 -9.39 18.54 -5.55
N ASN A 14 -9.39 19.06 -6.78
CA ASN A 14 -10.04 18.40 -7.91
C ASN A 14 -9.08 17.44 -8.63
N HIS A 15 -9.35 16.13 -8.48
CA HIS A 15 -8.62 15.03 -9.12
C HIS A 15 -8.54 15.13 -10.65
N LEU A 16 -9.46 15.84 -11.32
CA LEU A 16 -9.42 16.01 -12.78
C LEU A 16 -8.43 17.08 -13.26
N THR A 17 -7.94 17.91 -12.33
CA THR A 17 -7.12 19.08 -12.66
C THR A 17 -5.79 19.12 -11.92
N ILE A 18 -5.60 18.24 -10.94
CA ILE A 18 -4.33 18.11 -10.22
C ILE A 18 -3.25 17.59 -11.18
N ASP A 19 -2.03 18.11 -11.01
CA ASP A 19 -0.86 17.58 -11.70
C ASP A 19 -0.56 16.15 -11.20
N HIS A 20 -0.34 15.20 -12.13
CA HIS A 20 -0.16 13.79 -11.77
C HIS A 20 1.05 13.54 -10.87
N ALA A 21 2.12 14.35 -10.95
CA ALA A 21 3.25 14.19 -10.05
C ALA A 21 2.89 14.65 -8.62
N VAL A 22 2.01 15.65 -8.50
CA VAL A 22 1.48 16.10 -7.21
C VAL A 22 0.53 15.06 -6.61
N GLU A 23 -0.34 14.46 -7.41
CA GLU A 23 -1.20 13.33 -7.02
C GLU A 23 -0.37 12.15 -6.49
N VAL A 24 0.64 11.71 -7.26
CA VAL A 24 1.54 10.63 -6.83
C VAL A 24 2.26 11.00 -5.53
N ARG A 25 2.72 12.25 -5.37
CA ARG A 25 3.38 12.67 -4.14
C ARG A 25 2.44 12.57 -2.92
N HIS A 26 1.19 13.02 -3.04
CA HIS A 26 0.21 12.91 -1.95
C HIS A 26 0.00 11.45 -1.53
N PHE A 27 -0.12 10.54 -2.49
CA PHE A 27 -0.23 9.11 -2.20
C PHE A 27 1.00 8.56 -1.48
N LEU A 28 2.20 8.88 -1.96
CA LEU A 28 3.45 8.40 -1.37
C LEU A 28 3.71 8.95 0.04
N GLU A 29 3.28 10.18 0.32
CA GLU A 29 3.39 10.82 1.64
C GLU A 29 2.57 10.10 2.73
N GLN A 30 1.56 9.32 2.34
CA GLN A 30 0.73 8.55 3.27
C GLN A 30 1.24 7.12 3.52
N LEU A 31 2.33 6.70 2.87
CA LEU A 31 2.90 5.37 3.08
C LEU A 31 3.73 5.31 4.39
N PRO A 32 3.65 4.20 5.15
CA PRO A 32 2.77 3.04 4.96
C PRO A 32 1.37 3.20 5.59
N TYR A 33 1.13 4.29 6.33
CA TYR A 33 -0.01 4.51 7.21
C TYR A 33 -1.37 4.18 6.58
N ASN A 34 -1.65 4.66 5.37
CA ASN A 34 -2.93 4.41 4.71
C ASN A 34 -3.17 2.91 4.44
N PHE A 35 -2.12 2.14 4.16
CA PHE A 35 -2.21 0.70 3.96
C PHE A 35 -2.40 -0.05 5.28
N GLU A 36 -1.66 0.31 6.33
CA GLU A 36 -1.79 -0.28 7.67
C GLU A 36 -3.22 -0.13 8.19
N ARG A 37 -3.72 1.12 8.20
CA ARG A 37 -5.10 1.44 8.59
C ARG A 37 -6.10 0.59 7.80
N ARG A 38 -5.93 0.48 6.48
CA ARG A 38 -6.87 -0.26 5.65
C ARG A 38 -6.84 -1.77 5.91
N ILE A 39 -5.66 -2.34 6.15
CA ILE A 39 -5.51 -3.74 6.55
C ILE A 39 -6.27 -4.01 7.85
N GLU A 40 -6.09 -3.16 8.86
CA GLU A 40 -6.78 -3.30 10.15
C GLU A 40 -8.30 -3.27 10.00
N GLU A 41 -8.83 -2.31 9.24
CA GLU A 41 -10.27 -2.21 8.94
C GLU A 41 -10.80 -3.48 8.26
N VAL A 42 -10.10 -3.98 7.25
CA VAL A 42 -10.50 -5.17 6.50
C VAL A 42 -10.49 -6.43 7.35
N LEU A 43 -9.48 -6.59 8.23
CA LEU A 43 -9.42 -7.72 9.15
C LEU A 43 -10.56 -7.67 10.17
N ALA A 44 -10.83 -6.50 10.74
CA ALA A 44 -11.93 -6.30 11.68
C ALA A 44 -13.30 -6.57 11.02
N ASP A 45 -13.52 -6.07 9.81
CA ASP A 45 -14.74 -6.32 9.05
C ASP A 45 -14.89 -7.80 8.67
N THR A 46 -13.80 -8.48 8.32
CA THR A 46 -13.82 -9.92 8.02
C THR A 46 -14.18 -10.73 9.25
N GLU A 47 -13.58 -10.42 10.41
CA GLU A 47 -13.92 -11.09 11.67
C GLU A 47 -15.40 -10.87 12.02
N ARG A 48 -15.90 -9.63 11.91
CA ARG A 48 -17.29 -9.26 12.19
C ARG A 48 -18.29 -9.99 11.27
N THR A 49 -17.96 -10.14 9.99
CA THR A 49 -18.88 -10.69 8.98
C THR A 49 -18.82 -12.21 8.87
N THR A 50 -17.67 -12.82 9.17
CA THR A 50 -17.46 -14.27 9.00
C THR A 50 -17.34 -15.04 10.32
N GLY A 51 -17.16 -14.34 11.45
CA GLY A 51 -16.86 -14.94 12.76
C GLY A 51 -15.47 -15.59 12.83
N SER A 52 -14.64 -15.44 11.79
CA SER A 52 -13.31 -16.02 11.71
C SER A 52 -12.27 -14.92 11.75
N ARG A 53 -11.42 -14.95 12.78
CA ARG A 53 -10.25 -14.07 12.86
C ARG A 53 -9.24 -14.46 11.79
N ARG A 54 -8.78 -13.48 11.03
CA ARG A 54 -7.69 -13.62 10.07
C ARG A 54 -6.54 -12.72 10.47
N GLU A 55 -5.37 -13.05 9.96
CA GLU A 55 -4.16 -12.25 10.10
C GLU A 55 -3.47 -12.16 8.74
N VAL A 56 -2.73 -11.08 8.54
CA VAL A 56 -1.83 -10.99 7.38
C VAL A 56 -0.68 -11.96 7.62
N THR A 57 -0.42 -12.83 6.65
CA THR A 57 0.65 -13.83 6.72
C THR A 57 1.77 -13.58 5.72
N CYS A 58 1.58 -12.63 4.80
CA CYS A 58 2.53 -12.23 3.76
C CYS A 58 2.09 -10.88 3.19
N ILE A 59 3.05 -10.03 2.86
CA ILE A 59 2.82 -8.77 2.14
C ILE A 59 3.48 -8.87 0.76
N MET A 60 2.71 -8.59 -0.28
CA MET A 60 3.22 -8.49 -1.65
C MET A 60 2.89 -7.11 -2.19
N THR A 61 3.89 -6.40 -2.70
CA THR A 61 3.75 -5.00 -3.14
C THR A 61 4.45 -4.78 -4.47
N ASP A 62 4.09 -3.71 -5.16
CA ASP A 62 4.91 -3.20 -6.25
C ASP A 62 6.28 -2.76 -5.70
N ALA A 63 7.36 -3.05 -6.44
CA ALA A 63 8.72 -2.72 -6.08
C ALA A 63 9.03 -1.21 -6.17
N VAL A 64 8.25 -0.41 -6.91
CA VAL A 64 8.43 1.04 -7.02
C VAL A 64 8.14 1.77 -5.70
N ILE A 65 7.29 1.19 -4.85
CA ILE A 65 6.88 1.76 -3.54
C ILE A 65 7.48 0.99 -2.36
N CYS A 66 8.63 0.33 -2.59
CA CYS A 66 9.09 -0.78 -1.77
C CYS A 66 9.58 -0.42 -0.36
N SER A 67 10.25 0.72 -0.15
CA SER A 67 10.94 0.94 1.14
C SER A 67 9.98 1.10 2.33
N PRO A 68 8.92 1.93 2.28
CA PRO A 68 7.98 2.05 3.39
C PRO A 68 7.15 0.78 3.62
N LEU A 69 6.75 0.09 2.55
CA LEU A 69 5.92 -1.12 2.68
C LEU A 69 6.72 -2.36 3.06
N GLY A 70 8.01 -2.42 2.72
CA GLY A 70 8.93 -3.43 3.23
C GLY A 70 9.14 -3.27 4.74
N LYS A 71 9.26 -2.02 5.22
CA LYS A 71 9.30 -1.72 6.66
C LYS A 71 8.01 -2.14 7.38
N MET A 72 6.85 -1.87 6.78
CA MET A 72 5.54 -2.35 7.29
C MET A 72 5.51 -3.88 7.44
N ALA A 73 6.00 -4.61 6.43
CA ALA A 73 6.07 -6.08 6.50
C ALA A 73 7.03 -6.59 7.58
N GLU A 74 8.16 -5.91 7.77
CA GLU A 74 9.07 -6.18 8.87
C GLU A 74 8.40 -5.93 10.23
N ASP A 75 7.70 -4.80 10.41
CA ASP A 75 6.99 -4.46 11.65
C ASP A 75 5.86 -5.45 11.97
N MET A 76 5.20 -5.97 10.94
CA MET A 76 4.19 -7.02 11.05
C MET A 76 4.80 -8.42 11.23
N ASN A 77 6.12 -8.58 11.11
CA ASN A 77 6.85 -9.84 11.18
C ASN A 77 6.33 -10.90 10.18
N VAL A 78 6.12 -10.49 8.93
CA VAL A 78 5.69 -11.36 7.84
C VAL A 78 6.66 -11.32 6.66
N PRO A 79 6.73 -12.39 5.84
CA PRO A 79 7.46 -12.35 4.59
C PRO A 79 6.98 -11.22 3.68
N TRP A 80 7.94 -10.59 2.98
CA TRP A 80 7.68 -9.55 1.99
C TRP A 80 8.13 -9.98 0.59
N ILE A 81 7.25 -9.79 -0.39
CA ILE A 81 7.52 -10.04 -1.80
C ILE A 81 7.36 -8.72 -2.56
N ALA A 82 8.48 -8.16 -3.03
CA ALA A 82 8.46 -7.02 -3.93
C ALA A 82 8.35 -7.50 -5.38
N PHE A 83 7.35 -7.01 -6.11
CA PHE A 83 7.10 -7.33 -7.51
C PHE A 83 7.43 -6.14 -8.41
N MET A 84 8.44 -6.30 -9.26
CA MET A 84 8.77 -5.28 -10.26
C MET A 84 7.95 -5.52 -11.53
N ALA A 85 7.03 -4.60 -11.81
CA ALA A 85 6.24 -4.65 -13.05
C ALA A 85 7.08 -4.29 -14.29
N ALA A 86 8.14 -3.49 -14.12
CA ALA A 86 9.02 -3.10 -15.20
C ALA A 86 9.90 -4.26 -15.70
N PRO A 87 10.48 -4.14 -16.91
CA PRO A 87 11.43 -5.12 -17.43
C PRO A 87 12.60 -5.37 -16.46
N PRO A 88 13.17 -6.59 -16.44
CA PRO A 88 14.29 -6.93 -15.54
C PRO A 88 15.51 -6.00 -15.65
N ASN A 89 15.73 -5.43 -16.83
CA ASN A 89 16.83 -4.49 -17.09
C ASN A 89 16.68 -3.15 -16.35
N ASP A 90 15.48 -2.82 -15.86
CA ASP A 90 15.21 -1.60 -15.09
C ASP A 90 15.40 -1.82 -13.58
N LEU A 91 15.66 -3.05 -13.14
CA LEU A 91 15.97 -3.40 -11.74
C LEU A 91 17.32 -2.81 -11.26
N VAL A 92 18.15 -2.29 -12.17
CA VAL A 92 19.56 -1.92 -11.90
C VAL A 92 19.71 -0.52 -11.25
N CYS A 93 18.64 0.26 -11.08
CA CYS A 93 18.71 1.65 -10.60
C CYS A 93 18.20 1.88 -9.18
N SER A 94 18.18 0.86 -8.31
CA SER A 94 17.74 0.98 -6.92
C SER A 94 18.77 0.39 -5.95
N GLY A 95 19.96 1.00 -5.91
CA GLY A 95 21.03 0.71 -4.96
C GLY A 95 21.71 2.00 -4.53
#